data_AF-A0A517TZJ2-F1
#
_entry.id   AF-A0A517TZJ2-F1
#
_cell.length_a   1.000
_cell.length_b   1.000
_cell.length_c   1.000
_cell.angle_alpha   90.00
_cell.angle_beta   90.00
_cell.angle_gamma   90.00
#
_symmetry.space_group_name_H-M   'P 1'
#
loop_
_entity.id
_entity.type
_entity.pdbx_description
1 polymer ?
#
loop_
_entity_poly.entity_id
_entity_poly.type
_entity_poly.pdbx_seq_one_letter_code
_entity_poly.pdbx_strand_id
1 'polypeptide(L)'
;MSRSKVTRCANENPCGRRLRSRLRMAHGIGSRCRAASASETPPTAYAHLMSAVLGYLFIAVMAISFAGCNNHPPLERPSYDLAKALYAACNRQSAEHLAKFEEVLAESIAAGNVGPQEESALRKIAEVAAAGEWYDAQEMARELIAGQNS
;
A
#
# COMPACT_ATOMS: atom_id res chain seq x y z
N MET A 1 42.97 31.50 -2.74
CA MET A 1 43.57 30.16 -3.01
C MET A 1 42.42 29.16 -3.17
N SER A 2 42.06 28.78 -4.41
CA SER A 2 42.57 27.63 -5.18
C SER A 2 42.10 26.28 -4.61
N ARG A 3 40.98 25.74 -5.11
CA ARG A 3 40.84 24.62 -6.10
C ARG A 3 41.28 23.25 -5.60
N SER A 4 40.36 22.28 -5.63
CA SER A 4 40.42 21.05 -6.48
C SER A 4 39.16 20.22 -6.22
N LYS A 5 38.21 20.08 -7.16
CA LYS A 5 38.21 19.20 -8.35
C LYS A 5 38.53 17.75 -8.01
N VAL A 6 37.48 16.93 -7.89
CA VAL A 6 37.58 15.49 -8.10
C VAL A 6 37.00 15.16 -9.47
N THR A 7 37.85 14.42 -10.17
CA THR A 7 37.93 14.04 -11.57
C THR A 7 36.83 13.10 -12.06
N ARG A 8 36.32 13.40 -13.25
CA ARG A 8 35.51 12.53 -14.12
C ARG A 8 36.47 11.65 -14.94
N CYS A 9 36.39 10.32 -14.78
CA CYS A 9 37.07 9.34 -15.63
C CYS A 9 36.46 9.36 -17.05
N ALA A 10 37.29 9.57 -18.08
CA ALA A 10 37.81 8.57 -19.04
C ALA A 10 36.73 8.04 -20.01
N ASN A 11 36.77 8.42 -21.30
CA ASN A 11 37.47 7.74 -22.42
C ASN A 11 36.60 6.56 -22.92
N GLU A 12 36.13 6.47 -24.16
CA GLU A 12 36.90 6.16 -25.39
C GLU A 12 36.09 6.46 -26.67
N ASN A 13 36.76 7.04 -27.68
CA ASN A 13 36.43 6.89 -29.12
C ASN A 13 37.38 5.80 -29.67
N PRO A 14 37.04 5.08 -30.76
CA PRO A 14 37.62 5.46 -32.06
C PRO A 14 36.85 5.00 -33.34
N CYS A 15 37.38 5.44 -34.49
CA CYS A 15 37.19 4.95 -35.88
C CYS A 15 35.89 5.39 -36.60
N GLY A 16 35.90 6.21 -37.66
CA GLY A 16 36.94 6.61 -38.60
C GLY A 16 36.77 5.89 -39.95
N ARG A 17 36.26 6.58 -40.98
CA ARG A 17 36.78 6.44 -42.34
C ARG A 17 36.41 7.61 -43.25
N ARG A 18 37.45 8.08 -43.93
CA ARG A 18 37.58 9.26 -44.77
C ARG A 18 38.04 8.78 -46.14
N LEU A 19 37.35 9.09 -47.23
CA LEU A 19 37.85 9.01 -48.62
C LEU A 19 37.11 10.12 -49.40
N ARG A 20 37.75 11.25 -49.79
CA ARG A 20 38.48 11.50 -51.06
C ARG A 20 37.79 10.88 -52.29
N SER A 21 37.54 11.54 -53.42
CA SER A 21 37.95 12.84 -53.98
C SER A 21 37.43 12.96 -55.43
N ARG A 22 37.42 14.20 -55.96
CA ARG A 22 37.55 14.62 -57.39
C ARG A 22 36.31 14.76 -58.30
N LEU A 23 36.19 15.99 -58.81
CA LEU A 23 35.88 16.46 -60.19
C LEU A 23 34.68 15.81 -60.93
N ARG A 24 33.68 16.62 -61.29
CA ARG A 24 33.60 17.29 -62.60
C ARG A 24 32.38 18.22 -62.69
N MET A 25 32.57 19.31 -63.43
CA MET A 25 31.54 20.24 -63.92
C MET A 25 30.44 19.51 -64.71
N ALA A 26 29.20 20.02 -64.64
CA ALA A 26 28.49 20.58 -65.81
C ALA A 26 26.98 20.73 -65.55
N HIS A 27 26.47 21.90 -65.93
CA HIS A 27 25.19 22.14 -66.60
C HIS A 27 23.93 21.41 -66.11
N GLY A 28 23.09 22.20 -65.44
CA GLY A 28 21.88 22.68 -66.09
C GLY A 28 20.61 21.84 -65.95
N ILE A 29 19.51 22.60 -65.99
CA ILE A 29 18.12 22.20 -66.25
C ILE A 29 17.35 21.80 -64.99
N GLY A 30 16.44 22.72 -64.64
CA GLY A 30 15.63 22.65 -63.45
C GLY A 30 14.56 21.56 -63.48
N SER A 31 14.05 21.28 -62.29
CA SER A 31 12.73 20.69 -62.14
C SER A 31 12.23 20.93 -60.72
N ARG A 32 11.33 21.92 -60.63
CA ARG A 32 10.18 21.98 -59.73
C ARG A 32 10.48 21.82 -58.25
N CYS A 33 10.58 22.98 -57.61
CA CYS A 33 10.06 23.19 -56.27
C CYS A 33 8.65 22.59 -56.17
N ARG A 34 8.51 21.44 -55.50
CA ARG A 34 7.28 21.09 -54.80
C ARG A 34 7.63 21.21 -53.32
N ALA A 35 7.47 22.42 -52.80
CA ALA A 35 7.48 22.65 -51.37
C ALA A 35 6.47 21.67 -50.77
N ALA A 36 6.97 20.67 -50.04
CA ALA A 36 6.14 19.93 -49.11
C ALA A 36 5.61 20.97 -48.13
N SER A 37 4.33 21.29 -48.26
CA SER A 37 3.59 22.08 -47.30
C SER A 37 3.69 21.35 -45.96
N ALA A 38 4.65 21.78 -45.14
CA ALA A 38 4.66 21.48 -43.73
C ALA A 38 3.35 22.02 -43.19
N SER A 39 2.44 21.12 -42.86
CA SER A 39 1.27 21.44 -42.05
C SER A 39 1.79 21.87 -40.68
N GLU A 40 2.07 23.16 -40.53
CA GLU A 40 2.25 23.80 -39.24
C GLU A 40 0.92 23.68 -38.51
N THR A 41 0.79 22.63 -37.70
CA THR A 41 -0.31 22.55 -36.74
C THR A 41 -0.02 23.56 -35.64
N PRO A 42 -0.97 24.43 -35.28
CA PRO A 42 -0.74 25.44 -34.26
C PRO A 42 -0.44 24.75 -32.91
N PRO A 43 0.60 25.19 -32.16
CA PRO A 43 1.05 24.52 -30.95
C PRO A 43 0.02 24.49 -29.81
N THR A 44 -1.09 25.21 -29.95
CA THR A 44 -2.18 25.29 -28.98
C THR A 44 -3.18 24.13 -29.09
N ALA A 45 -3.33 23.53 -30.29
CA ALA A 45 -4.29 22.43 -30.48
C ALA A 45 -3.90 21.18 -29.68
N TYR A 46 -2.60 20.88 -29.61
CA TYR A 46 -2.08 19.76 -28.83
C TYR A 46 -2.15 20.01 -27.33
N ALA A 47 -1.98 21.25 -26.87
CA ALA A 47 -2.07 21.58 -25.44
C ALA A 47 -3.47 21.31 -24.89
N HIS A 48 -4.53 21.72 -25.60
CA HIS A 48 -5.91 21.46 -25.18
C HIS A 48 -6.29 19.98 -25.22
N LEU A 49 -5.80 19.24 -26.22
CA LEU A 49 -6.01 17.79 -26.30
C LEU A 49 -5.29 17.05 -25.17
N MET A 50 -4.05 17.44 -24.84
CA MET A 50 -3.30 16.85 -23.73
C MET A 50 -3.92 17.19 -22.38
N SER A 51 -4.40 18.42 -22.17
CA SER A 51 -5.13 18.80 -20.95
C SER A 51 -6.45 18.05 -20.80
N ALA A 52 -7.18 17.83 -21.90
CA ALA A 52 -8.43 17.06 -21.88
C ALA A 52 -8.18 15.57 -21.54
N VAL A 53 -7.13 14.96 -22.09
CA VAL A 53 -6.76 13.56 -21.79
C VAL A 53 -6.32 13.40 -20.34
N LEU A 54 -5.51 14.33 -19.82
CA LEU A 54 -5.10 14.31 -18.41
C LEU A 54 -6.29 14.54 -17.47
N GLY A 55 -7.20 15.45 -17.81
CA GLY A 55 -8.45 15.65 -17.06
C GLY A 55 -9.32 14.40 -17.02
N TYR A 56 -9.48 13.71 -18.17
CA TYR A 56 -10.25 12.47 -18.25
C TYR A 56 -9.61 11.34 -17.44
N LEU A 57 -8.30 11.17 -17.51
CA LEU A 57 -7.56 10.19 -16.68
C LEU A 57 -7.71 10.49 -15.18
N PHE A 58 -7.66 11.76 -14.78
CA PHE A 58 -7.80 12.14 -13.38
C PHE A 58 -9.21 11.85 -12.85
N ILE A 59 -10.25 12.14 -13.64
CA ILE A 59 -11.64 11.82 -13.30
C ILE A 59 -11.86 10.31 -13.22
N ALA A 60 -11.29 9.54 -14.16
CA ALA A 60 -11.39 8.07 -14.14
C ALA A 60 -10.72 7.46 -12.89
N VAL A 61 -9.54 7.94 -12.50
CA VAL A 61 -8.85 7.50 -11.28
C VAL A 61 -9.67 7.84 -10.03
N MET A 62 -10.19 9.07 -9.93
CA MET A 62 -11.07 9.47 -8.83
C MET A 62 -12.33 8.59 -8.75
N ALA A 63 -12.96 8.29 -9.89
CA ALA A 63 -14.16 7.44 -9.92
C ALA A 63 -13.88 6.01 -9.42
N ILE A 64 -12.72 5.42 -9.76
CA ILE A 64 -12.31 4.10 -9.27
C ILE A 64 -12.02 4.14 -7.77
N SER A 65 -11.44 5.24 -7.25
CA SER A 65 -11.21 5.41 -5.80
C SER A 65 -12.50 5.50 -4.99
N PHE A 66 -13.59 6.03 -5.54
CA PHE A 66 -14.88 6.10 -4.85
C PHE A 66 -15.68 4.78 -4.93
N ALA A 67 -15.47 3.96 -5.96
CA ALA A 67 -16.13 2.66 -6.11
C ALA A 67 -15.42 1.50 -5.35
N GLY A 68 -14.21 1.72 -4.86
CA GLY A 68 -13.35 0.70 -4.25
C GLY A 68 -13.37 0.61 -2.72
N CYS A 69 -14.19 1.40 -2.02
CA CYS A 69 -14.23 1.37 -0.56
C CYS A 69 -15.39 0.50 -0.04
N ASN A 70 -15.01 -0.53 0.70
CA ASN A 70 -15.72 -1.02 1.89
C ASN A 70 -16.81 -2.08 1.75
N ASN A 71 -16.62 -3.11 0.91
CA ASN A 71 -17.45 -4.32 0.97
C ASN A 71 -16.61 -5.59 1.22
N HIS A 72 -15.69 -5.51 2.17
CA HIS A 72 -15.20 -6.71 2.84
C HIS A 72 -16.14 -6.98 4.01
N PRO A 73 -16.89 -8.10 4.04
CA PRO A 73 -17.62 -8.46 5.24
C PRO A 73 -16.61 -8.53 6.39
N PRO A 74 -16.89 -7.91 7.54
CA PRO A 74 -16.01 -8.06 8.68
C PRO A 74 -15.90 -9.55 8.97
N LEU A 75 -14.69 -10.10 8.94
CA LEU A 75 -14.39 -11.36 9.65
C LEU A 75 -14.36 -11.06 11.16
N GLU A 76 -15.31 -10.26 11.65
CA GLU A 76 -15.49 -9.94 13.05
C GLU A 76 -15.80 -11.25 13.75
N ARG A 77 -14.83 -11.70 14.54
CA ARG A 77 -14.98 -12.80 15.45
C ARG A 77 -14.95 -12.16 16.84
N PRO A 78 -16.11 -11.74 17.38
CA PRO A 78 -16.14 -10.98 18.63
C PRO A 78 -15.44 -11.72 19.78
N SER A 79 -15.54 -13.05 19.81
CA SER A 79 -14.81 -13.91 20.75
C SER A 79 -13.29 -13.86 20.61
N TYR A 80 -12.76 -13.63 19.41
CA TYR A 80 -11.32 -13.47 19.16
C TYR A 80 -10.78 -12.17 19.74
N ASP A 81 -11.52 -11.09 19.59
CA ASP A 81 -11.14 -9.79 20.14
C ASP A 81 -11.23 -9.77 21.67
N LEU A 82 -12.23 -10.44 22.24
CA LEU A 82 -12.30 -10.70 23.68
C LEU A 82 -11.10 -11.49 24.19
N ALA A 83 -10.71 -12.56 23.49
CA ALA A 83 -9.53 -13.35 23.87
C ALA A 83 -8.24 -12.52 23.86
N LYS A 84 -8.04 -11.65 22.86
CA LYS A 84 -6.92 -10.70 22.81
C LYS A 84 -6.96 -9.67 23.93
N ALA A 85 -8.14 -9.15 24.27
CA ALA A 85 -8.31 -8.21 25.36
C ALA A 85 -7.95 -8.86 26.71
N LEU A 86 -8.40 -10.09 26.93
CA LEU A 86 -8.07 -10.87 28.12
C LEU A 86 -6.57 -11.18 28.20
N TYR A 87 -5.95 -11.59 27.09
CA TYR A 87 -4.49 -11.76 27.02
C TYR A 87 -3.75 -10.48 27.42
N ALA A 88 -4.19 -9.31 26.91
CA ALA A 88 -3.57 -8.04 27.25
C ALA A 88 -3.73 -7.68 28.74
N ALA A 89 -4.89 -7.96 29.35
CA ALA A 89 -5.12 -7.78 30.77
C ALA A 89 -4.20 -8.69 31.62
N CYS A 90 -4.10 -9.98 31.27
CA CYS A 90 -3.24 -10.94 31.95
C CYS A 90 -1.75 -10.59 31.81
N ASN A 91 -1.30 -10.24 30.60
CA ASN A 91 0.09 -9.85 30.33
C ASN A 91 0.52 -8.60 31.12
N ARG A 92 -0.42 -7.69 31.41
CA ARG A 92 -0.19 -6.49 32.24
C ARG A 92 -0.41 -6.74 33.74
N GLN A 93 -0.92 -7.92 34.11
CA GLN A 93 -1.34 -8.27 35.46
C GLN A 93 -2.27 -7.21 36.09
N SER A 94 -3.20 -6.69 35.28
CA SER A 94 -4.02 -5.54 35.67
C SER A 94 -5.41 -5.99 36.09
N ALA A 95 -5.66 -5.94 37.41
CA ALA A 95 -6.99 -6.21 37.97
C ALA A 95 -8.06 -5.24 37.45
N GLU A 96 -7.70 -3.97 37.19
CA GLU A 96 -8.61 -2.99 36.59
C GLU A 96 -9.05 -3.41 35.18
N HIS A 97 -8.10 -3.82 34.34
CA HIS A 97 -8.42 -4.28 32.99
C HIS A 97 -9.16 -5.63 33.00
N LEU A 98 -8.91 -6.49 33.99
CA LEU A 98 -9.64 -7.73 34.18
C LEU A 98 -11.11 -7.45 34.54
N ALA A 99 -11.37 -6.54 35.48
CA ALA A 99 -12.74 -6.15 35.84
C ALA A 99 -13.51 -5.57 34.64
N LYS A 100 -12.86 -4.67 33.88
CA LYS A 100 -13.45 -4.13 32.64
C LYS A 100 -13.69 -5.23 31.59
N PHE A 101 -12.79 -6.20 31.48
CA PHE A 101 -12.98 -7.32 30.58
C PHE A 101 -14.22 -8.14 30.96
N GLU A 102 -14.45 -8.39 32.24
CA GLU A 102 -15.65 -9.13 32.71
C GLU A 102 -16.96 -8.41 32.36
N GLU A 103 -17.00 -7.08 32.48
CA GLU A 103 -18.14 -6.26 32.05
C GLU A 103 -18.40 -6.44 30.55
N VAL A 104 -17.38 -6.27 29.71
CA VAL A 104 -17.49 -6.39 28.25
C VAL A 104 -17.84 -7.82 27.83
N LEU A 105 -17.33 -8.83 28.54
CA LEU A 105 -17.67 -10.23 28.32
C LEU A 105 -19.17 -10.46 28.60
N ALA A 106 -19.68 -9.96 29.72
CA ALA A 106 -21.11 -10.07 30.06
C ALA A 106 -22.01 -9.41 29.02
N GLU A 107 -21.65 -8.20 28.56
CA GLU A 107 -22.37 -7.52 27.47
C GLU A 107 -22.34 -8.32 26.17
N SER A 108 -21.19 -8.89 25.82
CA SER A 108 -21.02 -9.67 24.59
C SER A 108 -21.81 -10.99 24.62
N ILE A 109 -21.90 -11.64 25.79
CA ILE A 109 -22.74 -12.83 25.99
C ILE A 109 -24.22 -12.46 25.85
N ALA A 110 -24.65 -11.36 26.50
CA ALA A 110 -26.03 -10.89 26.41
C ALA A 110 -26.43 -10.53 24.97
N ALA A 111 -25.48 -10.03 24.18
CA ALA A 111 -25.66 -9.73 22.76
C ALA A 111 -25.62 -10.97 21.85
N GLY A 112 -25.30 -12.16 22.36
CA GLY A 112 -25.17 -13.39 21.57
C GLY A 112 -23.91 -13.43 20.69
N ASN A 113 -22.91 -12.60 20.98
CA ASN A 113 -21.66 -12.48 20.22
C ASN A 113 -20.62 -13.55 20.61
N VAL A 114 -20.90 -14.34 21.66
CA VAL A 114 -20.01 -15.34 22.23
C VAL A 114 -20.78 -16.66 22.36
N GLY A 115 -20.23 -17.75 21.83
CA GLY A 115 -20.82 -19.08 21.98
C GLY A 115 -20.54 -19.67 23.37
N PRO A 116 -21.27 -20.73 23.78
CA PRO A 116 -21.13 -21.32 25.11
C PRO A 116 -19.72 -21.87 25.39
N GLN A 117 -19.04 -22.37 24.36
CA GLN A 117 -17.70 -22.92 24.49
C GLN A 117 -16.67 -21.80 24.70
N GLU A 118 -16.77 -20.71 23.92
CA GLU A 118 -15.90 -19.55 24.06
C GLU A 118 -16.13 -18.84 25.39
N GLU A 119 -17.39 -18.69 25.81
CA GLU A 119 -17.73 -18.12 27.12
C GLU A 119 -17.04 -18.90 28.25
N SER A 120 -17.21 -20.23 28.26
CA SER A 120 -16.61 -21.09 29.29
C SER A 120 -15.09 -20.96 29.34
N ALA A 121 -14.43 -20.93 28.18
CA ALA A 121 -12.98 -20.75 28.09
C ALA A 121 -12.54 -19.37 28.62
N LEU A 122 -13.21 -18.29 28.20
CA LEU A 122 -12.90 -16.93 28.62
C LEU A 122 -13.11 -16.71 30.12
N ARG A 123 -14.20 -17.24 30.69
CA ARG A 123 -14.47 -17.18 32.13
C ARG A 123 -13.42 -17.92 32.94
N LYS A 124 -13.07 -19.15 32.52
CA LYS A 124 -12.05 -19.94 33.20
C LYS A 124 -10.71 -19.21 33.26
N ILE A 125 -10.30 -18.56 32.17
CA ILE A 125 -9.06 -17.79 32.13
C ILE A 125 -9.14 -16.57 33.06
N ALA A 126 -10.27 -15.86 33.07
CA ALA A 126 -10.50 -14.72 33.95
C ALA A 126 -10.46 -15.12 35.44
N GLU A 127 -11.01 -16.28 35.80
CA GLU A 127 -10.96 -16.83 37.17
C GLU A 127 -9.51 -17.12 37.62
N VAL A 128 -8.70 -17.73 36.74
CA VAL A 128 -7.27 -17.99 37.01
C VAL A 128 -6.52 -16.67 37.19
N ALA A 129 -6.80 -15.67 36.35
CA ALA A 129 -6.23 -14.34 36.48
C ALA A 129 -6.65 -13.66 37.80
N ALA A 130 -7.93 -13.76 38.17
CA ALA A 130 -8.47 -13.21 39.42
C ALA A 130 -7.89 -13.86 40.67
N ALA A 131 -7.46 -15.13 40.58
CA ALA A 131 -6.73 -15.83 41.64
C ALA A 131 -5.27 -15.34 41.81
N GLY A 132 -4.78 -14.47 40.91
CA GLY A 132 -3.41 -13.97 40.91
C GLY A 132 -2.44 -14.82 40.08
N GLU A 133 -2.91 -15.88 39.43
CA GLU A 133 -2.11 -16.78 38.60
C GLU A 133 -1.99 -16.21 37.17
N TRP A 134 -1.45 -14.99 37.07
CA TRP A 134 -1.46 -14.20 35.84
C TRP A 134 -0.72 -14.86 34.67
N TYR A 135 0.37 -15.57 34.96
CA TYR A 135 1.18 -16.23 33.94
C TYR A 135 0.42 -17.41 33.32
N ASP A 136 -0.21 -18.23 34.14
CA ASP A 136 -1.02 -19.36 33.67
C ASP A 136 -2.23 -18.86 32.87
N ALA A 137 -2.91 -17.83 33.36
CA ALA A 137 -4.01 -17.20 32.62
C ALA A 137 -3.55 -16.64 31.26
N GLN A 138 -2.36 -16.02 31.21
CA GLN A 138 -1.79 -15.51 29.96
C GLN A 138 -1.51 -16.63 28.95
N GLU A 139 -0.93 -17.74 29.37
CA GLU A 139 -0.65 -18.87 28.48
C GLU A 139 -1.94 -19.54 28.01
N MET A 140 -2.93 -19.71 28.89
CA MET A 140 -4.25 -20.19 28.48
C MET A 140 -4.92 -19.26 27.46
N ALA A 141 -4.81 -17.94 27.63
CA ALA A 141 -5.32 -16.97 26.67
C ALA A 141 -4.60 -17.06 25.32
N ARG A 142 -3.27 -17.27 25.33
CA ARG A 142 -2.47 -17.48 24.12
C ARG A 142 -2.91 -18.73 23.38
N GLU A 143 -3.11 -19.84 24.08
CA GLU A 143 -3.61 -21.10 23.51
C GLU A 143 -5.00 -20.94 22.89
N LEU A 144 -5.91 -20.26 23.58
CA LEU A 144 -7.25 -19.98 23.08
C LEU A 144 -7.21 -19.17 21.77
N ILE A 145 -6.37 -18.12 21.70
CA ILE A 145 -6.17 -17.31 20.50
C ILE A 145 -5.59 -18.16 19.36
N ALA A 146 -4.61 -19.04 19.66
CA ALA A 146 -4.00 -19.90 18.67
C ALA A 146 -5.01 -20.90 18.09
N GLY A 147 -5.86 -21.51 18.92
CA GLY A 147 -6.89 -22.47 18.50
C GLY A 147 -8.01 -21.87 17.64
N GLN A 148 -8.21 -20.55 17.67
CA GLN A 148 -9.18 -19.86 16.81
C GLN A 148 -8.63 -19.50 15.42
N ASN A 149 -7.31 -19.59 15.22
CA ASN A 149 -6.64 -19.23 13.96
C ASN A 149 -6.25 -20.45 13.11
N SER A 150 -6.54 -21.66 13.57
CA SER A 150 -6.31 -22.95 12.89
C SER A 150 -7.55 -23.45 12.17
#